data_AF-A0A5Q0L6J6-F1
#
_entry.id   AF-A0A5Q0L6J6-F1
#
_cell.length_a   1.000
_cell.length_b   1.000
_cell.length_c   1.000
_cell.angle_alpha   90.00
_cell.angle_beta   90.00
_cell.angle_gamma   90.00
#
_symmetry.space_group_name_H-M   'P 1'
#
loop_
_entity.id
_entity.type
_entity.pdbx_description
1 polymer ?
#
loop_
_entity_poly.entity_id
_entity_poly.type
_entity_poly.pdbx_seq_one_letter_code
_entity_poly.pdbx_strand_id
1 'polypeptide(L)'
;MDVDDAVVRALGTVANWFLLAFAALIALGVVRNVSALVHRVRARGRVLPLILLPEHPVEEGETAAPSAHLTAHLAAHLTEHQRDSILAPGSPSAATAVSRPQTSTPAQGWVESLIRVALASPPGYAVHLHELEPHGAVRRVSVRILRVPKNRIVAARVVAEEDEESLVEKVAVYCIVQVRNQPEMLRRIPRWERWGEDERAFTHYRKGVHEQRVHAQARADDASAGVDYGTALLSYSQAVKFAPGNLLIRHGEAALIELMHAHHPGNYQRAIATYQRCTELWPEHIETAYRMAIAYSRAARPLLRARDLPPERMTQLEGMARLAREHLADICARLRLRSLLRRWLRNCVPGGRSNSGERRYWGSWLMPLPLPARRSQRRTFLGAIRIALAAHDLTQLHLNGRHGRTSVAADRQQGLVALAFDRVAREVLVGTRVPARGTGVRRLLFHDHTTTGSAHDAHTHSTITHPRATSQHWGPVRKGSTGWMTHYNAACFLALAMTLPDECLPAGYSRVHWQQDCNRSALNQLDRSLRTPDSTLTGDWIAHDPDLDLLWSTESGAAWAEFMNIDIPTASPSPPPLPAPAPPPPDGRPRVPGH
;
A
#
# COMPACT_ATOMS: atom_id res chain seq x y z
N MET A 1 81.85 27.54 -4.95
CA MET A 1 80.61 28.21 -4.50
C MET A 1 79.39 27.76 -5.29
N ASP A 2 79.45 27.45 -6.59
CA ASP A 2 78.25 27.02 -7.35
C ASP A 2 77.66 25.64 -6.98
N VAL A 3 78.44 24.75 -6.36
CA VAL A 3 77.97 23.40 -6.00
C VAL A 3 77.00 23.42 -4.81
N ASP A 4 77.24 24.30 -3.83
CA ASP A 4 76.41 24.38 -2.62
C ASP A 4 75.01 24.92 -2.93
N ASP A 5 74.90 25.88 -3.85
CA ASP A 5 73.60 26.45 -4.29
C ASP A 5 72.75 25.45 -5.10
N ALA A 6 73.38 24.50 -5.78
CA ALA A 6 72.66 23.45 -6.48
C ALA A 6 72.06 22.42 -5.50
N VAL A 7 72.82 22.06 -4.46
CA VAL A 7 72.36 21.12 -3.41
C VAL A 7 71.25 21.73 -2.57
N VAL A 8 71.35 23.00 -2.18
CA VAL A 8 70.30 23.69 -1.41
C VAL A 8 69.00 23.79 -2.22
N ARG A 9 69.07 24.09 -3.52
CA ARG A 9 67.90 24.10 -4.40
C ARG A 9 67.29 22.71 -4.58
N ALA A 10 68.11 21.66 -4.73
CA ALA A 10 67.65 20.29 -4.83
C ALA A 10 66.98 19.80 -3.53
N LEU A 11 67.54 20.14 -2.36
CA LEU A 11 66.92 19.82 -1.07
C LEU A 11 65.60 20.58 -0.87
N GLY A 12 65.53 21.84 -1.29
CA GLY A 12 64.30 22.63 -1.26
C GLY A 12 63.20 22.06 -2.14
N THR A 13 63.52 21.58 -3.35
CA THR A 13 62.52 20.96 -4.24
C THR A 13 62.03 19.63 -3.66
N VAL A 14 62.93 18.78 -3.14
CA VAL A 14 62.55 17.52 -2.49
C VAL A 14 61.66 17.76 -1.27
N ALA A 15 62.00 18.71 -0.40
CA ALA A 15 61.20 19.07 0.76
C ALA A 15 59.80 19.57 0.37
N ASN A 16 59.69 20.40 -0.68
CA ASN A 16 58.41 20.86 -1.19
C ASN A 16 57.55 19.71 -1.74
N TRP A 17 58.14 18.75 -2.45
CA TRP A 17 57.43 17.56 -2.91
C TRP A 17 56.92 16.69 -1.76
N PHE A 18 57.72 16.51 -0.70
CA PHE A 18 57.27 15.80 0.51
C PHE A 18 56.11 16.52 1.21
N LEU A 19 56.20 17.85 1.37
CA LEU A 19 55.13 18.65 1.97
C LEU A 19 53.84 18.59 1.15
N LEU A 20 53.94 18.67 -0.18
CA LEU A 20 52.80 18.54 -1.09
C LEU A 20 52.18 17.14 -1.02
N ALA A 21 52.98 16.08 -1.01
CA ALA A 21 52.50 14.71 -0.88
C ALA A 21 51.81 14.48 0.47
N PHE A 22 52.38 14.99 1.56
CA PHE A 22 51.79 14.91 2.90
C PHE A 22 50.46 15.69 2.99
N ALA A 23 50.41 16.91 2.46
CA ALA A 23 49.19 17.70 2.38
C ALA A 23 48.10 17.00 1.55
N ALA A 24 48.47 16.37 0.42
CA ALA A 24 47.56 15.58 -0.41
C ALA A 24 47.00 14.36 0.37
N LEU A 25 47.83 13.64 1.12
CA LEU A 25 47.39 12.53 1.97
C LEU A 25 46.41 12.98 3.07
N ILE A 26 46.66 14.14 3.71
CA ILE A 26 45.73 14.72 4.69
C ILE A 26 44.40 15.06 4.02
N ALA A 27 44.43 15.74 2.86
CA ALA A 27 43.23 16.10 2.11
C ALA A 27 42.42 14.85 1.73
N LEU A 28 43.07 13.79 1.24
CA LEU A 28 42.44 12.50 0.96
C LEU A 28 41.80 11.89 2.21
N GLY A 29 42.50 11.93 3.35
CA GLY A 29 41.98 11.46 4.63
C GLY A 29 40.74 12.24 5.08
N VAL A 30 40.73 13.56 4.95
CA VAL A 30 39.58 14.42 5.29
C VAL A 30 38.40 14.13 4.36
N VAL A 31 38.60 14.12 3.05
CA VAL A 31 37.55 13.83 2.06
C VAL A 31 36.94 12.45 2.31
N ARG A 32 37.76 11.44 2.62
CA ARG A 32 37.29 10.09 2.92
C ARG A 32 36.46 10.03 4.19
N ASN A 33 36.89 10.71 5.25
CA ASN A 33 36.15 10.75 6.52
C ASN A 33 34.82 11.52 6.40
N VAL A 34 34.82 12.66 5.71
CA VAL A 34 33.61 13.44 5.43
C VAL A 34 32.65 12.63 4.56
N SER A 35 33.14 12.00 3.49
CA SER A 35 32.34 11.11 2.64
C SER A 35 31.74 9.95 3.45
N ALA A 36 32.54 9.27 4.29
CA ALA A 36 32.08 8.19 5.15
C ALA A 36 31.03 8.67 6.18
N LEU A 37 31.16 9.89 6.71
CA LEU A 37 30.19 10.49 7.61
C LEU A 37 28.89 10.80 6.88
N VAL A 38 28.97 11.42 5.69
CA VAL A 38 27.81 11.72 4.83
C VAL A 38 27.08 10.43 4.46
N HIS A 39 27.80 9.38 4.06
CA HIS A 39 27.21 8.07 3.79
C HIS A 39 26.58 7.45 5.03
N ARG A 40 27.24 7.53 6.20
CA ARG A 40 26.66 7.05 7.47
C ARG A 40 25.38 7.79 7.83
N VAL A 41 25.34 9.11 7.66
CA VAL A 41 24.17 9.97 7.92
C VAL A 41 23.05 9.67 6.93
N ARG A 42 23.35 9.58 5.63
CA ARG A 42 22.37 9.23 4.58
C ARG A 42 21.84 7.80 4.71
N ALA A 43 22.70 6.85 5.11
CA ALA A 43 22.30 5.47 5.37
C ALA A 43 21.54 5.31 6.71
N ARG A 44 21.58 6.32 7.59
CA ARG A 44 20.91 6.34 8.89
C ARG A 44 19.39 6.48 8.71
N GLY A 45 18.74 5.40 8.28
CA GLY A 45 17.36 5.55 7.81
C GLY A 45 16.99 4.66 6.65
N ARG A 46 17.97 4.10 5.95
CA ARG A 46 17.74 3.36 4.70
C ARG A 46 18.11 1.90 4.86
N VAL A 47 17.54 1.04 4.06
CA VAL A 47 18.03 -0.33 3.86
C VAL A 47 19.36 -0.21 3.09
N LEU A 48 20.35 -1.01 3.45
CA LEU A 48 21.62 -0.98 2.70
C LEU A 48 21.36 -1.56 1.30
N PRO A 49 21.86 -0.93 0.23
CA PRO A 49 21.66 -1.42 -1.13
C PRO A 49 22.36 -2.76 -1.35
N LEU A 50 21.80 -3.55 -2.26
CA LEU A 50 22.44 -4.70 -2.86
C LEU A 50 23.29 -4.19 -4.04
N ILE A 51 24.58 -4.48 -4.03
CA ILE A 51 25.50 -4.06 -5.08
C ILE A 51 25.90 -5.34 -5.81
N LEU A 52 25.40 -5.53 -7.04
CA LEU A 52 25.83 -6.65 -7.84
C LEU A 52 27.20 -6.29 -8.44
N LEU A 53 28.21 -7.11 -8.14
CA LEU A 53 29.54 -6.94 -8.69
C LEU A 53 29.75 -7.98 -9.79
N PRO A 54 30.10 -7.56 -11.02
CA PRO A 54 30.49 -8.49 -12.06
C PRO A 54 31.69 -9.30 -11.58
N GLU A 55 31.77 -10.54 -12.03
CA GLU A 55 32.97 -11.34 -11.87
C GLU A 55 34.17 -10.56 -12.42
N HIS A 56 35.30 -10.60 -11.70
CA HIS A 56 36.51 -10.00 -12.23
C HIS A 56 36.85 -10.75 -13.53
N PRO A 57 37.13 -10.05 -14.64
CA PRO A 57 37.57 -10.72 -15.85
C PRO A 57 38.80 -11.54 -15.47
N VAL A 58 38.67 -12.86 -15.54
CA VAL A 58 39.80 -13.78 -15.50
C VAL A 58 40.70 -13.39 -16.67
N GLU A 59 42.01 -13.42 -16.45
CA GLU A 59 43.04 -12.87 -17.35
C GLU A 59 42.78 -13.20 -18.84
N GLU A 60 43.05 -12.19 -19.68
CA GLU A 60 42.73 -12.07 -21.10
C GLU A 60 42.86 -13.39 -21.89
N GLY A 61 41.74 -14.09 -22.11
CA GLY A 61 41.73 -15.29 -22.94
C GLY A 61 40.40 -16.05 -23.01
N GLU A 62 39.57 -15.97 -21.97
CA GLU A 62 38.29 -16.70 -21.90
C GLU A 62 37.08 -15.76 -22.04
N THR A 63 36.05 -16.25 -22.74
CA THR A 63 34.84 -15.52 -23.15
C THR A 63 34.02 -15.03 -21.94
N ALA A 64 34.28 -13.81 -21.47
CA ALA A 64 33.62 -13.16 -20.33
C ALA A 64 32.12 -12.80 -20.50
N ALA A 65 31.45 -13.29 -21.54
CA ALA A 65 30.06 -12.94 -21.87
C ALA A 65 28.97 -13.54 -20.93
N PRO A 66 29.06 -14.80 -20.45
CA PRO A 66 27.95 -15.46 -19.74
C PRO A 66 27.61 -14.84 -18.38
N SER A 67 28.63 -14.51 -17.58
CA SER A 67 28.44 -14.00 -16.21
C SER A 67 27.86 -12.58 -16.16
N ALA A 68 28.17 -11.76 -17.19
CA ALA A 68 27.59 -10.43 -17.35
C ALA A 68 26.08 -10.49 -17.62
N HIS A 69 25.63 -11.46 -18.42
CA HIS A 69 24.21 -11.67 -18.71
C HIS A 69 23.43 -12.03 -17.44
N LEU A 70 23.89 -13.04 -16.69
CA LEU A 70 23.25 -13.47 -15.45
C LEU A 70 23.18 -12.32 -14.42
N THR A 71 24.24 -11.53 -14.31
CA THR A 71 24.29 -10.37 -13.39
C THR A 71 23.27 -9.30 -13.79
N ALA A 72 23.14 -9.02 -15.10
CA ALA A 72 22.15 -8.07 -15.61
C ALA A 72 20.71 -8.57 -15.41
N HIS A 73 20.46 -9.87 -15.64
CA HIS A 73 19.15 -10.48 -15.44
C HIS A 73 18.75 -10.47 -13.95
N LEU A 74 19.68 -10.81 -13.06
CA LEU A 74 19.49 -10.67 -11.61
C LEU A 74 19.25 -9.21 -11.19
N ALA A 75 19.94 -8.24 -11.79
CA ALA A 75 19.73 -6.83 -11.52
C ALA A 75 18.32 -6.38 -11.91
N ALA A 76 17.85 -6.78 -13.09
CA ALA A 76 16.51 -6.51 -13.59
C ALA A 76 15.46 -7.11 -12.64
N HIS A 77 15.63 -8.39 -12.28
CA HIS A 77 14.75 -9.10 -11.35
C HIS A 77 14.69 -8.41 -9.98
N LEU A 78 15.85 -8.09 -9.39
CA LEU A 78 15.93 -7.36 -8.12
C LEU A 78 15.39 -5.93 -8.19
N THR A 79 15.34 -5.31 -9.36
CA THR A 79 14.78 -3.97 -9.57
C THR A 79 13.26 -4.00 -9.70
N GLU A 80 12.71 -5.02 -10.36
CA GLU A 80 11.26 -5.25 -10.43
C GLU A 80 10.67 -5.35 -9.01
N HIS A 81 11.31 -6.11 -8.12
CA HIS A 81 10.90 -6.23 -6.70
C HIS A 81 10.87 -4.91 -5.92
N GLN A 82 11.53 -3.87 -6.40
CA GLN A 82 11.56 -2.56 -5.74
C GLN A 82 10.44 -1.66 -6.17
N ARG A 83 10.01 -1.80 -7.44
CA ARG A 83 8.86 -1.09 -7.97
C ARG A 83 7.58 -1.53 -7.25
N ASP A 84 7.53 -2.81 -6.91
CA ASP A 84 6.48 -3.45 -6.11
C ASP A 84 6.55 -3.09 -4.61
N SER A 85 6.77 -1.82 -4.30
CA SER A 85 6.83 -1.16 -2.98
C SER A 85 5.63 -1.44 -2.02
N ILE A 86 4.81 -2.44 -2.32
CA ILE A 86 3.87 -3.16 -1.44
C ILE A 86 4.57 -3.73 -0.19
N LEU A 87 5.90 -3.81 -0.17
CA LEU A 87 6.70 -4.14 1.02
C LEU A 87 6.75 -2.98 2.05
N ALA A 88 5.59 -2.80 2.71
CA ALA A 88 5.30 -2.12 3.98
C ALA A 88 5.33 -0.58 4.06
N PRO A 89 4.30 0.03 4.71
CA PRO A 89 4.34 1.43 5.12
C PRO A 89 5.42 1.64 6.18
N GLY A 90 6.54 2.24 5.79
CA GLY A 90 7.63 2.61 6.70
C GLY A 90 9.04 2.21 6.26
N SER A 91 9.19 1.40 5.21
CA SER A 91 10.49 1.12 4.58
C SER A 91 10.60 1.83 3.22
N PRO A 92 10.85 3.16 3.17
CA PRO A 92 10.97 3.92 1.91
C PRO A 92 12.24 3.60 1.12
N SER A 93 12.89 2.48 1.39
CA SER A 93 14.13 2.10 0.73
C SER A 93 14.09 0.59 0.57
N ALA A 94 13.66 0.13 -0.60
CA ALA A 94 14.08 -1.19 -1.04
C ALA A 94 15.61 -1.16 -1.24
N ALA A 95 16.27 -2.32 -1.13
CA ALA A 95 17.69 -2.41 -1.39
C ALA A 95 17.92 -2.17 -2.90
N THR A 96 18.25 -0.94 -3.31
CA THR A 96 18.47 -0.64 -4.73
C THR A 96 19.61 -1.47 -5.28
N ALA A 97 19.29 -2.33 -6.26
CA ALA A 97 20.29 -3.02 -7.05
C ALA A 97 20.96 -1.94 -7.90
N VAL A 98 22.10 -1.45 -7.43
CA VAL A 98 22.89 -0.52 -8.21
C VAL A 98 23.94 -1.37 -8.91
N SER A 99 23.68 -1.69 -10.18
CA SER A 99 24.73 -2.12 -11.08
C SER A 99 25.70 -0.95 -11.21
N ARG A 100 26.83 -1.02 -10.51
CA ARG A 100 27.87 -0.01 -10.69
C ARG A 100 28.40 -0.22 -12.10
N PRO A 101 28.32 0.77 -13.00
CA PRO A 101 29.00 0.65 -14.28
C PRO A 101 30.47 0.41 -13.95
N GLN A 102 30.97 -0.80 -14.23
CA GLN A 102 32.39 -0.96 -14.45
C GLN A 102 32.64 -0.08 -15.66
N THR A 103 33.31 1.04 -15.48
CA THR A 103 33.95 1.74 -16.58
C THR A 103 34.81 0.68 -17.26
N SER A 104 34.35 0.17 -18.39
CA SER A 104 34.91 -1.00 -19.10
C SER A 104 36.25 -0.70 -19.75
N THR A 105 36.77 0.51 -19.58
CA THR A 105 38.18 0.79 -19.74
C THR A 105 38.90 0.44 -18.42
N PRO A 106 39.87 -0.49 -18.40
CA PRO A 106 40.78 -0.60 -17.27
C PRO A 106 41.29 0.82 -17.00
N ALA A 107 41.00 1.31 -15.80
CA ALA A 107 41.29 2.67 -15.41
C ALA A 107 42.81 2.87 -15.36
N GLN A 108 43.43 3.16 -16.51
CA GLN A 108 44.80 3.66 -16.60
C GLN A 108 44.90 5.13 -16.16
N GLY A 109 43.80 5.71 -15.66
CA GLY A 109 43.80 7.01 -15.02
C GLY A 109 44.02 6.89 -13.51
N TRP A 110 45.16 7.36 -13.03
CA TRP A 110 45.45 7.59 -11.60
C TRP A 110 44.33 8.37 -10.87
N VAL A 111 43.52 9.15 -11.60
CA VAL A 111 42.37 9.89 -11.10
C VAL A 111 41.28 8.98 -10.52
N GLU A 112 40.90 7.88 -11.18
CA GLU A 112 39.85 6.99 -10.65
C GLU A 112 40.35 6.20 -9.43
N SER A 113 41.63 5.80 -9.43
CA SER A 113 42.30 5.24 -8.25
C SER A 113 42.30 6.23 -7.09
N LEU A 114 42.59 7.51 -7.35
CA LEU A 114 42.47 8.57 -6.35
C LEU A 114 41.03 8.77 -5.89
N ILE A 115 40.03 8.73 -6.77
CA ILE A 115 38.61 8.84 -6.40
C ILE A 115 38.21 7.67 -5.48
N ARG A 116 38.66 6.44 -5.77
CA ARG A 116 38.38 5.26 -4.92
C ARG A 116 39.08 5.32 -3.57
N VAL A 117 40.26 5.92 -3.51
CA VAL A 117 40.98 6.16 -2.25
C VAL A 117 40.30 7.28 -1.46
N ALA A 118 39.96 8.40 -2.13
CA ALA A 118 39.38 9.61 -1.57
C ALA A 118 37.93 9.42 -1.10
N LEU A 119 37.09 8.73 -1.85
CA LEU A 119 35.67 8.57 -1.52
C LEU A 119 35.43 7.25 -0.81
N ALA A 120 34.77 7.31 0.34
CA ALA A 120 34.33 6.11 1.03
C ALA A 120 33.25 5.40 0.19
N SER A 121 33.42 4.11 -0.05
CA SER A 121 32.37 3.33 -0.71
C SER A 121 31.10 3.33 0.15
N PRO A 122 29.91 3.50 -0.45
CA PRO A 122 28.67 3.48 0.30
C PRO A 122 28.54 2.13 1.02
N PRO A 123 28.10 2.09 2.29
CA PRO A 123 27.86 0.84 2.97
C PRO A 123 26.76 0.08 2.23
N GLY A 124 27.00 -1.21 1.95
CA GLY A 124 26.15 -2.03 1.11
C GLY A 124 26.46 -3.52 1.28
N TYR A 125 25.68 -4.33 0.59
CA TYR A 125 25.92 -5.76 0.45
C TYR A 125 26.32 -6.05 -0.99
N ALA A 126 27.60 -6.30 -1.22
CA ALA A 126 28.12 -6.75 -2.50
C ALA A 126 27.75 -8.21 -2.73
N VAL A 127 27.15 -8.52 -3.87
CA VAL A 127 26.87 -9.89 -4.30
C VAL A 127 27.84 -10.22 -5.41
N HIS A 128 28.64 -11.25 -5.21
CA HIS A 128 29.49 -11.85 -6.21
C HIS A 128 28.85 -13.15 -6.67
N LEU A 129 28.74 -13.29 -7.98
CA LEU A 129 28.32 -14.51 -8.65
C LEU A 129 29.55 -15.08 -9.32
N HIS A 130 29.81 -16.37 -9.09
CA HIS A 130 30.84 -17.12 -9.78
C HIS A 130 30.16 -18.33 -10.42
N GLU A 131 30.17 -18.40 -11.74
CA GLU A 131 29.62 -19.53 -12.46
C GLU A 131 30.63 -20.69 -12.40
N LEU A 132 30.21 -21.84 -11.88
CA LEU A 132 31.09 -23.00 -11.71
C LEU A 132 31.06 -23.90 -12.96
N GLU A 133 29.88 -24.04 -13.57
CA GLU A 133 29.64 -24.90 -14.72
C GLU A 133 28.71 -24.17 -15.72
N PRO A 134 29.23 -23.28 -16.58
CA PRO A 134 28.41 -22.45 -17.47
C PRO A 134 27.70 -23.21 -18.59
N HIS A 135 28.24 -24.35 -19.00
CA HIS A 135 27.75 -25.14 -20.15
C HIS A 135 27.14 -26.49 -19.73
N GLY A 136 26.88 -26.69 -18.44
CA GLY A 136 26.24 -27.90 -17.93
C GLY A 136 24.72 -27.90 -18.18
N ALA A 137 24.11 -29.09 -18.23
CA ALA A 137 22.65 -29.23 -18.22
C ALA A 137 22.02 -28.62 -16.96
N VAL A 138 22.79 -28.57 -15.87
CA VAL A 138 22.45 -27.87 -14.64
C VAL A 138 23.48 -26.76 -14.44
N ARG A 139 23.04 -25.50 -14.51
CA ARG A 139 23.91 -24.35 -14.24
C ARG A 139 24.14 -24.22 -12.76
N ARG A 140 25.42 -24.16 -12.37
CA ARG A 140 25.85 -24.03 -10.97
C ARG A 140 26.50 -22.67 -10.74
N VAL A 141 25.95 -21.90 -9.82
CA VAL A 141 26.44 -20.57 -9.47
C VAL A 141 26.75 -20.49 -7.98
N SER A 142 27.99 -20.15 -7.64
CA SER A 142 28.40 -19.78 -6.29
C SER A 142 28.06 -18.33 -6.03
N VAL A 143 27.11 -18.09 -5.13
CA VAL A 143 26.69 -16.76 -4.67
C VAL A 143 27.40 -16.42 -3.37
N ARG A 144 28.14 -15.31 -3.34
CA ARG A 144 28.79 -14.78 -2.13
C ARG A 144 28.30 -13.36 -1.84
N ILE A 145 27.80 -13.15 -0.63
CA ILE A 145 27.34 -11.84 -0.16
C ILE A 145 28.40 -11.28 0.78
N LEU A 146 29.00 -10.15 0.44
CA LEU A 146 30.01 -9.45 1.23
C LEU A 146 29.47 -8.11 1.72
N ARG A 147 29.83 -7.76 2.94
CA ARG A 147 29.51 -6.45 3.50
C ARG A 147 30.59 -5.43 3.17
N VAL A 148 30.22 -4.40 2.41
CA VAL A 148 31.12 -3.30 2.03
C VAL A 148 31.03 -2.17 3.07
N PRO A 149 32.16 -1.54 3.47
CA PRO A 149 33.52 -1.74 2.97
C PRO A 149 34.37 -2.75 3.75
N LYS A 150 33.79 -3.48 4.71
CA LYS A 150 34.56 -4.41 5.58
C LYS A 150 35.03 -5.67 4.87
N ASN A 151 34.52 -5.94 3.65
CA ASN A 151 34.72 -7.17 2.89
C ASN A 151 34.49 -8.44 3.72
N ARG A 152 33.57 -8.37 4.69
CA ARG A 152 33.20 -9.52 5.50
C ARG A 152 32.18 -10.35 4.73
N ILE A 153 32.47 -11.63 4.51
CA ILE A 153 31.50 -12.58 3.97
C ILE A 153 30.36 -12.71 4.98
N VAL A 154 29.15 -12.44 4.49
CA VAL A 154 27.91 -12.48 5.23
C VAL A 154 27.22 -13.81 5.04
N ALA A 155 27.15 -14.28 3.79
CA ALA A 155 26.58 -15.56 3.42
C ALA A 155 27.22 -16.05 2.11
N ALA A 156 27.33 -17.36 1.93
CA ALA A 156 27.78 -17.98 0.70
C ALA A 156 27.02 -19.28 0.45
N ARG A 157 26.59 -19.53 -0.80
CA ARG A 157 25.85 -20.73 -1.19
C ARG A 157 26.08 -21.04 -2.67
N VAL A 158 26.11 -22.33 -3.01
CA VAL A 158 26.02 -22.77 -4.41
C VAL A 158 24.56 -23.07 -4.73
N VAL A 159 24.06 -22.48 -5.81
CA VAL A 159 22.71 -22.71 -6.34
C VAL A 159 22.86 -23.43 -7.67
N ALA A 160 22.04 -24.45 -7.90
CA ALA A 160 22.12 -25.31 -9.08
C ALA A 160 20.72 -25.47 -9.67
N GLU A 161 20.52 -25.05 -10.92
CA GLU A 161 19.22 -25.11 -11.61
C GLU A 161 19.40 -25.41 -13.09
N GLU A 162 18.41 -26.07 -13.69
CA GLU A 162 18.39 -26.34 -15.14
C GLU A 162 17.99 -25.09 -15.93
N ASP A 163 17.03 -24.33 -15.41
CA ASP A 163 16.50 -23.12 -16.05
C ASP A 163 17.13 -21.84 -15.48
N GLU A 164 17.45 -20.88 -16.37
CA GLU A 164 18.06 -19.61 -15.97
C GLU A 164 17.11 -18.74 -15.15
N GLU A 165 15.81 -18.71 -15.47
CA GLU A 165 14.85 -17.90 -14.74
C GLU A 165 14.68 -18.41 -13.30
N SER A 166 14.53 -19.73 -13.12
CA SER A 166 14.56 -20.40 -11.80
C SER A 166 15.85 -20.12 -11.05
N LEU A 167 17.01 -20.16 -11.73
CA LEU A 167 18.31 -19.84 -11.14
C LEU A 167 18.35 -18.42 -10.62
N VAL A 168 18.01 -17.44 -11.46
CA VAL A 168 17.96 -16.02 -11.09
C VAL A 168 16.97 -15.80 -9.95
N GLU A 169 15.83 -16.47 -9.98
CA GLU A 169 14.83 -16.38 -8.93
C GLU A 169 15.39 -16.86 -7.58
N LYS A 170 15.98 -18.06 -7.54
CA LYS A 170 16.53 -18.65 -6.31
C LYS A 170 17.71 -17.84 -5.78
N VAL A 171 18.58 -17.35 -6.66
CA VAL A 171 19.68 -16.46 -6.29
C VAL A 171 19.15 -15.14 -5.71
N ALA A 172 18.12 -14.55 -6.29
CA ALA A 172 17.50 -13.33 -5.80
C ALA A 172 16.83 -13.52 -4.43
N VAL A 173 16.06 -14.60 -4.26
CA VAL A 173 15.42 -14.97 -3.00
C VAL A 173 16.47 -15.16 -1.91
N TYR A 174 17.50 -15.95 -2.19
CA TYR A 174 18.63 -16.16 -1.28
C TYR A 174 19.25 -14.82 -0.87
N CYS A 175 19.57 -13.94 -1.83
CA CYS A 175 20.16 -12.64 -1.54
C CYS A 175 19.27 -11.78 -0.63
N ILE A 176 17.97 -11.70 -0.92
CA ILE A 176 17.03 -10.88 -0.15
C ILE A 176 16.86 -11.42 1.28
N VAL A 177 16.66 -12.73 1.43
CA VAL A 177 16.46 -13.39 2.73
C VAL A 177 17.71 -13.24 3.60
N GLN A 178 18.88 -13.57 3.07
CA GLN A 178 20.14 -13.47 3.81
C GLN A 178 20.47 -12.04 4.23
N VAL A 179 20.22 -11.05 3.37
CA VAL A 179 20.45 -9.64 3.68
C VAL A 179 19.45 -9.12 4.71
N ARG A 180 18.17 -9.48 4.58
CA ARG A 180 17.13 -9.06 5.56
C ARG A 180 17.35 -9.68 6.94
N ASN A 181 17.90 -10.87 7.01
CA ASN A 181 18.21 -11.56 8.27
C ASN A 181 19.50 -11.09 8.94
N GLN A 182 20.24 -10.15 8.33
CA GLN A 182 21.39 -9.55 8.99
C GLN A 182 20.97 -8.78 10.25
N PRO A 183 21.70 -8.89 11.38
CA PRO A 183 21.33 -8.22 12.63
C PRO A 183 21.12 -6.71 12.51
N GLU A 184 21.87 -6.06 11.61
CA GLU A 184 21.73 -4.63 11.34
C GLU A 184 20.46 -4.28 10.56
N MET A 185 20.02 -5.20 9.70
CA MET A 185 18.79 -5.08 8.92
C MET A 185 17.58 -5.42 9.78
N LEU A 186 17.64 -6.46 10.60
CA LEU A 186 16.60 -6.80 11.58
C LEU A 186 16.33 -5.67 12.59
N ARG A 187 17.33 -4.84 12.90
CA ARG A 187 17.15 -3.62 13.71
C ARG A 187 16.42 -2.51 12.95
N ARG A 188 16.41 -2.53 11.62
CA ARG A 188 15.78 -1.52 10.74
C ARG A 188 14.41 -1.94 10.22
N ILE A 189 14.09 -3.23 10.30
CA ILE A 189 12.81 -3.79 9.90
C ILE A 189 11.94 -3.95 11.16
N PRO A 190 10.69 -3.45 11.17
CA PRO A 190 9.75 -3.71 12.25
C PRO A 190 9.62 -5.22 12.54
N ARG A 191 9.39 -5.60 13.79
CA ARG A 191 9.36 -7.03 14.16
C ARG A 191 8.36 -7.84 13.36
N TRP A 192 7.20 -7.26 13.05
CA TRP A 192 6.10 -7.89 12.33
C TRP A 192 6.37 -8.08 10.83
N GLU A 193 7.43 -7.50 10.27
CA GLU A 193 7.84 -7.65 8.86
C GLU A 193 9.05 -8.57 8.69
N ARG A 194 9.55 -9.14 9.79
CA ARG A 194 10.73 -10.01 9.73
C ARG A 194 10.38 -11.29 9.01
N TRP A 195 11.28 -11.66 8.11
CA TRP A 195 11.25 -12.95 7.44
C TRP A 195 11.95 -13.97 8.34
N GLY A 196 11.52 -15.22 8.27
CA GLY A 196 12.29 -16.33 8.83
C GLY A 196 13.54 -16.59 7.99
N GLU A 197 14.28 -17.63 8.34
CA GLU A 197 15.40 -18.12 7.53
C GLU A 197 14.93 -18.96 6.34
N ASP A 198 13.67 -19.40 6.34
CA ASP A 198 13.10 -20.22 5.27
C ASP A 198 12.83 -19.40 4.01
N GLU A 199 13.64 -19.63 2.98
CA GLU A 199 13.52 -19.01 1.65
C GLU A 199 12.16 -19.29 1.00
N ARG A 200 11.54 -20.45 1.29
CA ARG A 200 10.25 -20.85 0.72
C ARG A 200 9.14 -19.86 1.09
N ALA A 201 9.20 -19.26 2.28
CA ALA A 201 8.25 -18.23 2.68
C ALA A 201 8.25 -17.05 1.69
N PHE A 202 9.44 -16.59 1.32
CA PHE A 202 9.60 -15.46 0.42
C PHE A 202 9.28 -15.84 -1.03
N THR A 203 9.68 -17.03 -1.49
CA THR A 203 9.32 -17.55 -2.81
C THR A 203 7.80 -17.62 -2.99
N HIS A 204 7.08 -18.24 -2.03
CA HIS A 204 5.64 -18.35 -2.12
C HIS A 204 4.93 -17.00 -2.01
N TYR A 205 5.42 -16.09 -1.16
CA TYR A 205 4.90 -14.73 -1.11
C TYR A 205 5.04 -14.03 -2.46
N ARG A 206 6.22 -14.14 -3.10
CA ARG A 206 6.47 -13.56 -4.42
C ARG A 206 5.58 -14.14 -5.49
N LYS A 207 5.42 -15.46 -5.51
CA LYS A 207 4.49 -16.14 -6.40
C LYS A 207 3.07 -15.59 -6.22
N GLY A 208 2.61 -15.41 -4.99
CA GLY A 208 1.28 -14.83 -4.71
C GLY A 208 1.12 -13.38 -5.21
N VAL A 209 2.14 -12.54 -5.04
CA VAL A 209 2.15 -11.16 -5.59
C VAL A 209 2.16 -11.16 -7.11
N HIS A 210 2.97 -12.03 -7.72
CA HIS A 210 3.05 -12.16 -9.17
C HIS A 210 1.72 -12.65 -9.76
N GLU A 211 1.14 -13.72 -9.22
CA GLU A 211 -0.17 -14.24 -9.62
C GLU A 211 -1.26 -13.17 -9.49
N GLN A 212 -1.26 -12.42 -8.39
CA GLN A 212 -2.18 -11.29 -8.22
C GLN A 212 -2.03 -10.23 -9.32
N ARG A 213 -0.79 -9.92 -9.73
CA ARG A 213 -0.51 -8.98 -10.82
C ARG A 213 -0.91 -9.53 -12.19
N VAL A 214 -0.58 -10.79 -12.48
CA VAL A 214 -0.96 -11.46 -13.74
C VAL A 214 -2.47 -11.46 -13.87
N HIS A 215 -3.21 -11.73 -12.80
CA HIS A 215 -4.67 -11.66 -12.82
C HIS A 215 -5.21 -10.25 -13.01
N ALA A 216 -4.59 -9.24 -12.37
CA ALA A 216 -4.94 -7.83 -12.60
C ALA A 216 -4.66 -7.41 -14.06
N GLN A 217 -3.55 -7.87 -14.64
CA GLN A 217 -3.16 -7.56 -16.02
C GLN A 217 -4.04 -8.29 -17.04
N ALA A 218 -4.26 -9.60 -16.88
CA ALA A 218 -5.11 -10.40 -17.75
C ALA A 218 -6.54 -9.84 -17.81
N ARG A 219 -7.02 -9.31 -16.68
CA ARG A 219 -8.29 -8.58 -16.63
C ARG A 219 -8.23 -7.26 -17.39
N ALA A 220 -7.19 -6.47 -17.20
CA ALA A 220 -7.03 -5.20 -17.92
C ALA A 220 -6.96 -5.40 -19.45
N ASP A 221 -6.46 -6.55 -19.89
CA ASP A 221 -6.40 -6.94 -21.30
C ASP A 221 -7.73 -7.56 -21.78
N ASP A 222 -8.44 -8.31 -20.93
CA ASP A 222 -9.76 -8.91 -21.19
C ASP A 222 -10.67 -8.85 -19.96
N ALA A 223 -11.61 -7.92 -19.96
CA ALA A 223 -12.59 -7.73 -18.89
C ALA A 223 -13.45 -8.99 -18.61
N SER A 224 -13.57 -9.90 -19.59
CA SER A 224 -14.32 -11.16 -19.48
C SER A 224 -13.50 -12.30 -18.88
N ALA A 225 -12.18 -12.15 -18.75
CA ALA A 225 -11.34 -13.12 -18.06
C ALA A 225 -11.75 -13.22 -16.58
N GLY A 226 -12.30 -14.36 -16.20
CA GLY A 226 -12.66 -14.64 -14.81
C GLY A 226 -11.44 -14.51 -13.90
N VAL A 227 -11.55 -13.69 -12.85
CA VAL A 227 -10.44 -13.43 -11.93
C VAL A 227 -10.34 -14.57 -10.91
N ASP A 228 -9.42 -15.50 -11.12
CA ASP A 228 -9.15 -16.58 -10.15
C ASP A 228 -8.00 -16.23 -9.21
N TYR A 229 -8.30 -15.45 -8.16
CA TYR A 229 -7.34 -15.20 -7.08
C TYR A 229 -7.01 -16.45 -6.23
N GLY A 230 -7.58 -17.62 -6.53
CA GLY A 230 -7.35 -18.88 -5.80
C GLY A 230 -5.88 -19.31 -5.80
N THR A 231 -5.17 -19.17 -6.93
CA THR A 231 -3.74 -19.49 -7.04
C THR A 231 -2.89 -18.58 -6.15
N ALA A 232 -3.11 -17.26 -6.24
CA ALA A 232 -2.45 -16.27 -5.41
C ALA A 232 -2.71 -16.53 -3.91
N LEU A 233 -3.95 -16.89 -3.55
CA LEU A 233 -4.33 -17.19 -2.17
C LEU A 233 -3.64 -18.46 -1.65
N LEU A 234 -3.51 -19.49 -2.49
CA LEU A 234 -2.76 -20.70 -2.16
C LEU A 234 -1.29 -20.36 -1.91
N SER A 235 -0.68 -19.53 -2.77
CA SER A 235 0.69 -19.06 -2.62
C SER A 235 0.90 -18.27 -1.31
N TYR A 236 0.01 -17.33 -0.97
CA TYR A 236 0.04 -16.65 0.34
C TYR A 236 -0.11 -17.63 1.50
N SER A 237 -1.04 -18.59 1.40
CA SER A 237 -1.28 -19.58 2.45
C SER A 237 -0.05 -20.44 2.72
N GLN A 238 0.69 -20.85 1.67
CA GLN A 238 1.96 -21.56 1.84
C GLN A 238 3.02 -20.67 2.47
N ALA A 239 3.12 -19.39 2.06
CA ALA A 239 4.05 -18.43 2.65
C ALA A 239 3.80 -18.24 4.16
N VAL A 240 2.53 -18.19 4.59
CA VAL A 240 2.15 -18.10 6.02
C VAL A 240 2.58 -19.34 6.82
N LYS A 241 2.57 -20.55 6.22
CA LYS A 241 3.04 -21.76 6.90
C LYS A 241 4.54 -21.67 7.24
N PHE A 242 5.34 -21.13 6.33
CA PHE A 242 6.79 -20.99 6.52
C PHE A 242 7.17 -19.76 7.38
N ALA A 243 6.35 -18.70 7.39
CA ALA A 243 6.60 -17.50 8.18
C ALA A 243 5.34 -17.00 8.92
N PRO A 244 4.84 -17.75 9.92
CA PRO A 244 3.55 -17.46 10.56
C PRO A 244 3.51 -16.15 11.34
N GLY A 245 4.67 -15.61 11.74
CA GLY A 245 4.81 -14.32 12.43
C GLY A 245 4.95 -13.11 11.51
N ASN A 246 4.99 -13.30 10.19
CA ASN A 246 5.09 -12.20 9.25
C ASN A 246 3.69 -11.63 8.94
N LEU A 247 3.45 -10.43 9.46
CA LEU A 247 2.18 -9.72 9.36
C LEU A 247 1.88 -9.29 7.93
N LEU A 248 2.91 -9.00 7.12
CA LEU A 248 2.71 -8.57 5.73
C LEU A 248 2.10 -9.68 4.88
N ILE A 249 2.57 -10.91 5.04
CA ILE A 249 2.06 -12.08 4.30
C ILE A 249 0.60 -12.33 4.67
N ARG A 250 0.27 -12.34 5.97
CA ARG A 250 -1.11 -12.52 6.44
C ARG A 250 -2.04 -11.38 6.05
N HIS A 251 -1.52 -10.15 6.01
CA HIS A 251 -2.28 -9.00 5.53
C HIS A 251 -2.55 -9.11 4.03
N GLY A 252 -1.59 -9.58 3.23
CA GLY A 252 -1.80 -9.88 1.81
C GLY A 252 -2.85 -10.97 1.62
N GLU A 253 -2.77 -12.06 2.38
CA GLU A 253 -3.76 -13.14 2.41
C GLU A 253 -5.18 -12.61 2.72
N ALA A 254 -5.33 -11.82 3.79
CA ALA A 254 -6.61 -11.26 4.21
C ALA A 254 -7.21 -10.32 3.15
N ALA A 255 -6.37 -9.45 2.56
CA ALA A 255 -6.81 -8.52 1.52
C ALA A 255 -7.28 -9.26 0.25
N LEU A 256 -6.62 -10.37 -0.10
CA LEU A 256 -7.02 -11.20 -1.23
C LEU A 256 -8.35 -11.94 -0.94
N ILE A 257 -8.54 -12.43 0.28
CA ILE A 257 -9.81 -13.02 0.71
C ILE A 257 -10.95 -11.98 0.62
N GLU A 258 -10.71 -10.72 1.01
CA GLU A 258 -11.69 -9.63 0.82
C GLU A 258 -12.06 -9.44 -0.64
N LEU A 259 -11.08 -9.40 -1.55
CA LEU A 259 -11.31 -9.24 -2.99
C LEU A 259 -12.15 -10.37 -3.58
N MET A 260 -11.95 -11.60 -3.11
CA MET A 260 -12.72 -12.76 -3.54
C MET A 260 -14.16 -12.78 -3.02
N HIS A 261 -14.61 -11.79 -2.25
CA HIS A 261 -15.97 -11.76 -1.68
C HIS A 261 -17.07 -11.79 -2.73
N ALA A 262 -16.85 -11.20 -3.91
CA ALA A 262 -17.84 -11.16 -4.99
C ALA A 262 -18.37 -12.56 -5.35
N HIS A 263 -17.52 -13.59 -5.25
CA HIS A 263 -17.89 -14.98 -5.54
C HIS A 263 -18.36 -15.76 -4.31
N HIS A 264 -17.93 -15.37 -3.11
CA HIS A 264 -18.27 -16.08 -1.87
C HIS A 264 -18.57 -15.12 -0.71
N PRO A 265 -19.85 -14.97 -0.31
CA PRO A 265 -20.23 -14.02 0.73
C PRO A 265 -19.59 -14.31 2.10
N GLY A 266 -19.20 -15.57 2.37
CA GLY A 266 -18.51 -16.01 3.58
C GLY A 266 -17.05 -15.55 3.72
N ASN A 267 -16.48 -14.94 2.67
CA ASN A 267 -15.07 -14.55 2.69
C ASN A 267 -14.76 -13.42 3.67
N TYR A 268 -15.71 -12.52 3.98
CA TYR A 268 -15.43 -11.48 4.98
C TYR A 268 -15.22 -12.05 6.38
N GLN A 269 -15.95 -13.09 6.78
CA GLN A 269 -15.73 -13.74 8.08
C GLN A 269 -14.33 -14.38 8.12
N ARG A 270 -13.89 -14.99 7.02
CA ARG A 270 -12.53 -15.55 6.89
C ARG A 270 -11.47 -14.45 6.95
N ALA A 271 -11.67 -13.33 6.24
CA ALA A 271 -10.76 -12.18 6.29
C ALA A 271 -10.68 -11.57 7.70
N ILE A 272 -11.82 -11.38 8.37
CA ILE A 272 -11.90 -10.91 9.76
C ILE A 272 -11.10 -11.84 10.68
N ALA A 273 -11.26 -13.16 10.57
CA ALA A 273 -10.49 -14.12 11.36
C ALA A 273 -8.98 -14.02 11.09
N THR A 274 -8.57 -13.80 9.83
CA THR A 274 -7.16 -13.57 9.50
C THR A 274 -6.65 -12.25 10.10
N TYR A 275 -7.44 -11.16 10.08
CA TYR A 275 -7.06 -9.91 10.73
C TYR A 275 -7.02 -9.99 12.25
N GLN A 276 -7.90 -10.78 12.88
CA GLN A 276 -7.86 -11.04 14.31
C GLN A 276 -6.52 -11.68 14.69
N ARG A 277 -6.09 -12.72 13.95
CA ARG A 277 -4.76 -13.32 14.11
C ARG A 277 -3.63 -12.30 13.91
N CYS A 278 -3.77 -11.41 12.92
CA CYS A 278 -2.83 -10.31 12.72
C CYS A 278 -2.76 -9.35 13.92
N THR A 279 -3.91 -9.02 14.54
CA THR A 279 -3.95 -8.21 15.77
C THR A 279 -3.46 -8.95 17.01
N GLU A 280 -3.62 -10.27 17.09
CA GLU A 280 -3.01 -11.10 18.14
C GLU A 280 -1.48 -11.08 18.04
N LEU A 281 -0.96 -11.21 16.81
CA LEU A 281 0.48 -11.11 16.53
C LEU A 281 1.02 -9.72 16.84
N TRP A 282 0.33 -8.67 16.39
CA TRP A 282 0.76 -7.29 16.62
C TRP A 282 -0.41 -6.36 17.00
N PRO A 283 -0.76 -6.29 18.31
CA PRO A 283 -1.91 -5.52 18.76
C PRO A 283 -1.79 -4.04 18.49
N GLU A 284 -0.58 -3.50 18.30
CA GLU A 284 -0.37 -2.07 18.09
C GLU A 284 -0.48 -1.63 16.61
N HIS A 285 -0.50 -2.55 15.65
CA HIS A 285 -0.51 -2.24 14.21
C HIS A 285 -1.79 -1.48 13.83
N ILE A 286 -1.65 -0.26 13.31
CA ILE A 286 -2.78 0.64 13.03
C ILE A 286 -3.54 0.18 11.79
N GLU A 287 -2.83 -0.18 10.73
CA GLU A 287 -3.38 -0.54 9.43
C GLU A 287 -4.22 -1.83 9.50
N THR A 288 -3.74 -2.83 10.24
CA THR A 288 -4.49 -4.09 10.46
C THR A 288 -5.79 -3.85 11.20
N ALA A 289 -5.74 -3.10 12.31
CA ALA A 289 -6.94 -2.79 13.08
C ALA A 289 -7.97 -2.02 12.24
N TYR A 290 -7.49 -1.11 11.38
CA TYR A 290 -8.33 -0.36 10.46
C TYR A 290 -8.98 -1.26 9.42
N ARG A 291 -8.20 -2.10 8.73
CA ARG A 291 -8.73 -3.05 7.72
C ARG A 291 -9.74 -4.01 8.35
N MET A 292 -9.48 -4.50 9.56
CA MET A 292 -10.43 -5.32 10.31
C MET A 292 -11.76 -4.60 10.56
N ALA A 293 -11.73 -3.33 10.98
CA ALA A 293 -12.93 -2.54 11.19
C ALA A 293 -13.73 -2.33 9.90
N ILE A 294 -13.04 -2.11 8.77
CA ILE A 294 -13.67 -2.02 7.45
C ILE A 294 -14.27 -3.37 7.05
N ALA A 295 -13.58 -4.49 7.27
CA ALA A 295 -14.09 -5.82 6.98
C ALA A 295 -15.36 -6.15 7.79
N TYR A 296 -15.44 -5.77 9.08
CA TYR A 296 -16.67 -5.87 9.86
C TYR A 296 -17.82 -5.03 9.28
N SER A 297 -17.52 -3.79 8.89
CA SER A 297 -18.50 -2.91 8.26
C SER A 297 -19.04 -3.51 6.96
N ARG A 298 -18.16 -4.06 6.11
CA ARG A 298 -18.52 -4.71 4.84
C ARG A 298 -19.30 -6.00 5.04
N ALA A 299 -18.91 -6.84 6.00
CA ALA A 299 -19.65 -8.05 6.36
C ALA A 299 -21.10 -7.76 6.77
N ALA A 300 -21.36 -6.60 7.40
CA ALA A 300 -22.70 -6.18 7.79
C ALA A 300 -23.54 -5.69 6.60
N ARG A 301 -22.95 -5.23 5.49
CA ARG A 301 -23.70 -4.54 4.41
C ARG A 301 -24.70 -5.40 3.63
N PRO A 302 -24.39 -6.64 3.20
CA PRO A 302 -25.37 -7.47 2.51
C PRO A 302 -26.63 -7.68 3.36
N LEU A 303 -26.43 -7.84 4.67
CA LEU A 303 -27.52 -7.95 5.63
C LEU A 303 -28.32 -6.64 5.72
N LEU A 304 -27.71 -5.45 5.61
CA LEU A 304 -28.46 -4.18 5.52
C LEU A 304 -29.38 -4.08 4.31
N ARG A 305 -29.09 -4.80 3.21
CA ARG A 305 -29.93 -4.72 2.01
C ARG A 305 -31.17 -5.60 2.15
N ALA A 306 -31.10 -6.71 2.87
CA ALA A 306 -32.23 -7.62 3.09
C ALA A 306 -33.40 -6.93 3.84
N ARG A 307 -34.61 -7.01 3.27
CA ARG A 307 -35.81 -6.35 3.80
C ARG A 307 -36.33 -7.03 5.07
N ASP A 308 -36.28 -8.36 5.09
CA ASP A 308 -36.85 -9.20 6.15
C ASP A 308 -35.76 -10.13 6.71
N LEU A 309 -35.00 -9.66 7.71
CA LEU A 309 -34.01 -10.49 8.40
C LEU A 309 -34.61 -11.16 9.64
N PRO A 310 -34.30 -12.43 9.90
CA PRO A 310 -34.63 -13.05 11.18
C PRO A 310 -33.90 -12.29 12.31
N PRO A 311 -34.49 -12.26 13.53
CA PRO A 311 -33.95 -11.50 14.65
C PRO A 311 -32.50 -11.90 15.01
N GLU A 312 -32.14 -13.17 14.83
CA GLU A 312 -30.78 -13.66 15.04
C GLU A 312 -29.75 -12.95 14.13
N ARG A 313 -30.04 -12.85 12.83
CA ARG A 313 -29.14 -12.16 11.89
C ARG A 313 -29.08 -10.65 12.15
N MET A 314 -30.16 -10.07 12.67
CA MET A 314 -30.17 -8.68 13.12
C MET A 314 -29.23 -8.47 14.31
N THR A 315 -29.30 -9.32 15.33
CA THR A 315 -28.37 -9.22 16.48
C THR A 315 -26.92 -9.43 16.06
N GLN A 316 -26.67 -10.33 15.10
CA GLN A 316 -25.34 -10.53 14.52
C GLN A 316 -24.84 -9.28 13.79
N LEU A 317 -25.71 -8.64 12.99
CA LEU A 317 -25.39 -7.41 12.28
C LEU A 317 -25.09 -6.26 13.26
N GLU A 318 -25.94 -6.05 14.26
CA GLU A 318 -25.73 -5.03 15.30
C GLU A 318 -24.42 -5.28 16.04
N GLY A 319 -24.09 -6.55 16.32
CA GLY A 319 -22.83 -6.96 16.91
C GLY A 319 -21.62 -6.61 16.03
N MET A 320 -21.64 -6.96 14.74
CA MET A 320 -20.56 -6.62 13.80
C MET A 320 -20.40 -5.11 13.64
N ALA A 321 -21.52 -4.39 13.53
CA ALA A 321 -21.54 -2.95 13.43
C ALA A 321 -20.92 -2.29 14.67
N ARG A 322 -21.31 -2.72 15.87
CA ARG A 322 -20.72 -2.24 17.13
C ARG A 322 -19.21 -2.50 17.19
N LEU A 323 -18.77 -3.71 16.85
CA LEU A 323 -17.34 -4.07 16.84
C LEU A 323 -16.55 -3.19 15.86
N ALA A 324 -17.07 -2.93 14.65
CA ALA A 324 -16.42 -2.03 13.71
C ALA A 324 -16.21 -0.63 14.32
N ARG A 325 -17.23 -0.09 14.98
CA ARG A 325 -17.17 1.22 15.64
C ARG A 325 -16.15 1.23 16.79
N GLU A 326 -16.15 0.21 17.63
CA GLU A 326 -15.22 0.06 18.75
C GLU A 326 -13.76 0.03 18.27
N HIS A 327 -13.47 -0.74 17.21
CA HIS A 327 -12.15 -0.76 16.61
C HIS A 327 -11.75 0.59 16.02
N LEU A 328 -12.63 1.29 15.30
CA LEU A 328 -12.35 2.64 14.78
C LEU A 328 -12.07 3.64 15.90
N ALA A 329 -12.81 3.56 17.01
CA ALA A 329 -12.60 4.40 18.20
C ALA A 329 -11.25 4.10 18.88
N ASP A 330 -10.89 2.83 19.04
CA ASP A 330 -9.60 2.42 19.57
C ASP A 330 -8.44 2.92 18.69
N ILE A 331 -8.56 2.82 17.36
CA ILE A 331 -7.53 3.37 16.45
C ILE A 331 -7.38 4.88 16.62
N CYS A 332 -8.48 5.63 16.79
CA CYS A 332 -8.41 7.05 17.10
C CYS A 332 -7.64 7.32 18.40
N ALA A 333 -7.81 6.49 19.43
CA ALA A 333 -7.06 6.59 20.68
C ALA A 333 -5.57 6.26 20.50
N ARG A 334 -5.24 5.27 19.67
CA ARG A 334 -3.85 4.91 19.31
C ARG A 334 -3.16 6.01 18.50
N LEU A 335 -3.89 6.71 17.65
CA LEU A 335 -3.42 7.84 16.84
C LEU A 335 -3.38 9.17 17.60
N ARG A 336 -3.68 9.19 18.91
CA ARG A 336 -3.43 10.39 19.74
C ARG A 336 -1.93 10.67 19.77
N LEU A 337 -1.57 11.95 19.68
CA LEU A 337 -0.15 12.37 19.63
C LEU A 337 0.64 11.85 20.83
N ARG A 338 0.04 11.88 22.03
CA ARG A 338 0.65 11.33 23.26
C ARG A 338 0.93 9.83 23.16
N SER A 339 0.01 9.05 22.58
CA SER A 339 0.15 7.60 22.38
C SER A 339 1.28 7.29 21.40
N LEU A 340 1.30 7.98 20.26
CA LEU A 340 2.35 7.83 19.25
C LEU A 340 3.72 8.26 19.78
N LEU A 341 3.80 9.39 20.51
CA LEU A 341 5.04 9.88 21.10
C LEU A 341 5.58 8.91 22.14
N ARG A 342 4.71 8.35 23.00
CA ARG A 342 5.09 7.31 23.97
C ARG A 342 5.67 6.08 23.27
N ARG A 343 5.02 5.59 22.20
CA ARG A 343 5.49 4.42 21.42
C ARG A 343 6.80 4.70 20.69
N TRP A 344 6.95 5.90 20.15
CA TRP A 344 8.20 6.34 19.53
C TRP A 344 9.33 6.45 20.55
N LEU A 345 9.12 7.13 21.69
CA LEU A 345 10.09 7.26 22.77
C LEU A 345 10.50 5.90 23.35
N ARG A 346 9.55 4.97 23.54
CA ARG A 346 9.84 3.58 23.97
C ARG A 346 10.84 2.88 23.04
N ASN A 347 10.85 3.24 21.75
CA ASN A 347 11.78 2.72 20.75
C ASN A 347 13.04 3.59 20.55
N CYS A 348 13.20 4.69 21.30
CA CYS A 348 14.37 5.56 21.27
C CYS A 348 15.36 5.30 22.41
N VAL A 349 14.93 4.72 23.54
CA VAL A 349 15.79 4.52 24.71
C VAL A 349 16.87 3.46 24.42
N PRO A 350 18.17 3.83 24.49
CA PRO A 350 19.27 2.87 24.40
C PRO A 350 19.28 2.00 25.67
N GLY A 351 19.33 0.67 25.54
CA GLY A 351 19.37 -0.21 26.72
C GLY A 351 18.66 -1.56 26.63
N GLY A 352 18.07 -1.94 25.49
CA GLY A 352 17.66 -3.36 25.30
C GLY A 352 16.56 -3.64 24.28
N ARG A 353 15.79 -2.63 23.84
CA ARG A 353 14.64 -2.87 22.93
C ARG A 353 14.47 -1.85 21.80
N SER A 354 15.47 -1.00 21.54
CA SER A 354 15.40 -0.04 20.44
C SER A 354 15.37 -0.75 19.08
N ASN A 355 14.18 -0.94 18.51
CA ASN A 355 14.00 -1.32 17.11
C ASN A 355 13.86 -0.04 16.26
N SER A 356 14.86 0.23 15.43
CA SER A 356 14.85 1.42 14.56
C SER A 356 13.80 1.33 13.46
N GLY A 357 13.37 0.13 13.06
CA GLY A 357 12.23 -0.07 12.17
C GLY A 357 10.92 0.38 12.81
N GLU A 358 10.64 -0.09 14.03
CA GLU A 358 9.46 0.37 14.78
C GLU A 358 9.50 1.87 15.05
N ARG A 359 10.67 2.40 15.41
CA ARG A 359 10.85 3.85 15.57
C ARG A 359 10.52 4.62 14.31
N ARG A 360 10.90 4.11 13.12
CA ARG A 360 10.55 4.75 11.84
C ARG A 360 9.08 4.66 11.55
N TYR A 361 8.46 3.50 11.77
CA TYR A 361 7.03 3.31 11.67
C TYR A 361 6.30 4.34 12.56
N TRP A 362 6.57 4.38 13.87
CA TRP A 362 5.95 5.39 14.74
C TRP A 362 6.32 6.83 14.37
N GLY A 363 7.52 7.03 13.81
CA GLY A 363 7.98 8.32 13.30
C GLY A 363 7.18 8.82 12.09
N SER A 364 6.79 7.94 11.15
CA SER A 364 5.97 8.31 9.99
C SER A 364 4.56 8.75 10.39
N TRP A 365 4.07 8.22 11.52
CA TRP A 365 2.83 8.66 12.15
C TRP A 365 2.97 10.00 12.89
N LEU A 366 4.12 10.31 13.49
CA LEU A 366 4.33 11.51 14.31
C LEU A 366 4.62 12.76 13.50
N MET A 367 5.63 12.71 12.63
CA MET A 367 6.25 13.90 12.06
C MET A 367 5.93 13.99 10.56
N PRO A 368 5.38 15.11 10.07
CA PRO A 368 5.71 15.49 8.71
C PRO A 368 7.23 15.72 8.72
N LEU A 369 7.99 14.92 7.97
CA LEU A 369 9.38 15.25 7.65
C LEU A 369 9.43 16.75 7.26
N PRO A 370 10.49 17.51 7.61
CA PRO A 370 10.48 18.98 7.79
C PRO A 370 10.19 19.83 6.54
N LEU A 371 9.69 19.21 5.47
CA LEU A 371 9.20 19.88 4.28
C LEU A 371 7.72 20.28 4.50
N PRO A 372 7.38 21.58 4.47
CA PRO A 372 6.03 22.10 4.72
C PRO A 372 4.94 21.60 3.74
N ALA A 373 5.31 20.77 2.75
CA ALA A 373 4.42 20.27 1.72
C ALA A 373 3.81 18.87 2.00
N ARG A 374 4.28 18.11 3.00
CA ARG A 374 3.79 16.73 3.24
C ARG A 374 2.91 16.67 4.50
N ARG A 375 1.65 16.26 4.35
CA ARG A 375 0.81 15.89 5.50
C ARG A 375 1.38 14.62 6.14
N SER A 376 1.30 14.53 7.47
CA SER A 376 1.65 13.30 8.16
C SER A 376 0.65 12.18 7.86
N GLN A 377 1.13 10.94 7.80
CA GLN A 377 0.31 9.74 7.61
C GLN A 377 -0.86 9.70 8.60
N ARG A 378 -0.61 10.12 9.85
CA ARG A 378 -1.62 10.28 10.90
C ARG A 378 -2.80 11.16 10.49
N ARG A 379 -2.57 12.33 9.88
CA ARG A 379 -3.66 13.24 9.55
C ARG A 379 -4.55 12.67 8.45
N THR A 380 -3.95 12.10 7.41
CA THR A 380 -4.66 11.40 6.34
C THR A 380 -5.49 10.25 6.91
N PHE A 381 -4.89 9.42 7.74
CA PHE A 381 -5.55 8.25 8.30
C PHE A 381 -6.67 8.60 9.29
N LEU A 382 -6.48 9.63 10.13
CA LEU A 382 -7.52 10.15 11.01
C LEU A 382 -8.72 10.70 10.23
N GLY A 383 -8.47 11.37 9.09
CA GLY A 383 -9.53 11.84 8.20
C GLY A 383 -10.35 10.67 7.67
N ALA A 384 -9.69 9.66 7.12
CA ALA A 384 -10.31 8.43 6.65
C ALA A 384 -11.13 7.71 7.75
N ILE A 385 -10.58 7.55 8.96
CA ILE A 385 -11.29 6.92 10.09
C ILE A 385 -12.53 7.71 10.50
N ARG A 386 -12.45 9.04 10.55
CA ARG A 386 -13.60 9.89 10.92
C ARG A 386 -14.71 9.80 9.88
N ILE A 387 -14.35 9.69 8.60
CA ILE A 387 -15.31 9.46 7.52
C ILE A 387 -15.91 8.06 7.64
N ALA A 388 -15.11 7.03 7.94
CA ALA A 388 -15.61 5.67 8.17
C ALA A 388 -16.59 5.62 9.37
N LEU A 389 -16.30 6.36 10.45
CA LEU A 389 -17.24 6.53 11.57
C LEU A 389 -18.52 7.25 11.16
N ALA A 390 -18.45 8.26 10.28
CA ALA A 390 -19.64 8.93 9.74
C ALA A 390 -20.46 8.00 8.83
N ALA A 391 -19.81 7.16 8.00
CA ALA A 391 -20.48 6.15 7.19
C ALA A 391 -21.18 5.12 8.08
N HIS A 392 -20.53 4.72 9.17
CA HIS A 392 -21.13 3.85 10.16
C HIS A 392 -22.37 4.47 10.84
N ASP A 393 -22.31 5.75 11.23
CA ASP A 393 -23.47 6.47 11.75
C ASP A 393 -24.63 6.48 10.73
N LEU A 394 -24.32 6.60 9.44
CA LEU A 394 -25.30 6.56 8.35
C LEU A 394 -25.94 5.17 8.20
N THR A 395 -25.14 4.12 8.28
CA THR A 395 -25.61 2.72 8.32
C THR A 395 -26.57 2.49 9.48
N GLN A 396 -26.28 3.02 10.67
CA GLN A 396 -27.17 2.90 11.83
C GLN A 396 -28.49 3.64 11.64
N LEU A 397 -28.48 4.80 10.97
CA LEU A 397 -29.73 5.50 10.60
C LEU A 397 -30.59 4.66 9.67
N HIS A 398 -29.98 4.03 8.67
CA HIS A 398 -30.68 3.13 7.74
C HIS A 398 -31.37 1.97 8.45
N LEU A 399 -30.70 1.36 9.44
CA LEU A 399 -31.25 0.31 10.28
C LEU A 399 -32.46 0.78 11.10
N ASN A 400 -32.33 1.94 11.74
CA ASN A 400 -33.38 2.47 12.59
C ASN A 400 -34.62 2.88 11.79
N GLY A 401 -34.44 3.41 10.57
CA GLY A 401 -35.54 3.83 9.70
C GLY A 401 -36.42 2.66 9.23
N ARG A 402 -35.84 1.48 8.98
CA ARG A 402 -36.59 0.33 8.46
C ARG A 402 -37.58 -0.30 9.43
N HIS A 403 -37.32 -0.21 10.73
CA HIS A 403 -38.11 -0.97 11.71
C HIS A 403 -39.40 -0.30 12.15
N GLY A 404 -39.82 0.79 11.50
CA GLY A 404 -41.05 1.48 11.90
C GLY A 404 -41.02 1.91 13.38
N ARG A 405 -39.84 2.00 14.00
CA ARG A 405 -39.64 2.56 15.35
C ARG A 405 -39.75 4.09 15.23
N THR A 406 -40.94 4.54 14.83
CA THR A 406 -41.30 5.87 14.33
C THR A 406 -41.52 6.93 15.41
N SER A 407 -41.13 6.71 16.67
CA SER A 407 -41.24 7.79 17.66
C SER A 407 -40.06 8.76 17.64
N VAL A 408 -38.99 8.47 16.90
CA VAL A 408 -37.92 9.44 16.68
C VAL A 408 -38.36 10.38 15.56
N ALA A 409 -38.69 11.63 15.92
CA ALA A 409 -39.07 12.68 14.97
C ALA A 409 -38.09 12.72 13.78
N ALA A 410 -38.61 12.74 12.55
CA ALA A 410 -37.83 12.80 11.31
C ALA A 410 -36.73 13.87 11.35
N ASP A 411 -37.02 15.01 12.00
CA ASP A 411 -36.07 16.10 12.28
C ASP A 411 -34.78 15.63 12.95
N ARG A 412 -34.85 14.67 13.87
CA ARG A 412 -33.66 14.12 14.54
C ARG A 412 -32.84 13.24 13.61
N GLN A 413 -33.48 12.47 12.74
CA GLN A 413 -32.77 11.66 11.73
C GLN A 413 -32.07 12.56 10.71
N GLN A 414 -32.76 13.58 10.20
CA GLN A 414 -32.19 14.60 9.31
C GLN A 414 -31.02 15.33 9.97
N GLY A 415 -31.15 15.68 11.26
CA GLY A 415 -30.06 16.30 12.03
C GLY A 415 -28.82 15.40 12.16
N LEU A 416 -29.00 14.08 12.29
CA LEU A 416 -27.90 13.12 12.34
C LEU A 416 -27.23 12.94 10.97
N VAL A 417 -28.00 12.93 9.87
CA VAL A 417 -27.46 12.95 8.50
C VAL A 417 -26.63 14.21 8.28
N ALA A 418 -27.16 15.39 8.61
CA ALA A 418 -26.45 16.66 8.50
C ALA A 418 -25.14 16.66 9.30
N LEU A 419 -25.15 16.10 10.52
CA LEU A 419 -23.95 15.95 11.34
C LEU A 419 -22.91 15.02 10.71
N ALA A 420 -23.34 13.92 10.09
CA ALA A 420 -22.43 13.00 9.38
C ALA A 420 -21.77 13.71 8.19
N PHE A 421 -22.54 14.42 7.37
CA PHE A 421 -22.03 15.22 6.25
C PHE A 421 -21.08 16.34 6.71
N ASP A 422 -21.38 17.03 7.81
CA ASP A 422 -20.48 18.04 8.41
C ASP A 422 -19.12 17.45 8.78
N ARG A 423 -19.07 16.21 9.30
CA ARG A 423 -17.82 15.52 9.62
C ARG A 423 -17.03 15.20 8.36
N VAL A 424 -17.67 14.66 7.32
CA VAL A 424 -17.00 14.34 6.05
C VAL A 424 -16.50 15.60 5.37
N ALA A 425 -17.33 16.64 5.27
CA ALA A 425 -16.97 17.93 4.70
C ALA A 425 -15.76 18.56 5.42
N ARG A 426 -15.67 18.47 6.74
CA ARG A 426 -14.52 18.96 7.51
C ARG A 426 -13.22 18.25 7.16
N GLU A 427 -13.27 16.94 6.92
CA GLU A 427 -12.09 16.14 6.61
C GLU A 427 -11.68 16.26 5.14
N VAL A 428 -12.60 16.50 4.21
CA VAL A 428 -12.33 16.62 2.76
C VAL A 428 -11.96 18.06 2.35
N LEU A 429 -12.63 19.07 2.90
CA LEU A 429 -12.51 20.48 2.46
C LEU A 429 -11.41 21.27 3.19
N VAL A 430 -10.40 20.57 3.72
CA VAL A 430 -9.38 21.14 4.62
C VAL A 430 -8.71 22.38 4.01
N GLY A 431 -8.82 23.50 4.72
CA GLY A 431 -8.27 24.80 4.32
C GLY A 431 -9.35 25.86 4.09
N THR A 432 -10.60 25.45 3.87
CA THR A 432 -11.75 26.34 3.97
C THR A 432 -12.14 26.51 5.44
N ARG A 433 -12.57 27.71 5.87
CA ARG A 433 -13.04 27.95 7.25
C ARG A 433 -14.00 26.83 7.66
N VAL A 434 -13.81 26.29 8.89
CA VAL A 434 -14.61 25.18 9.43
C VAL A 434 -16.07 25.42 9.07
N PRO A 435 -16.76 24.48 8.38
CA PRO A 435 -18.14 24.68 8.01
C PRO A 435 -18.97 25.02 9.25
N ALA A 436 -19.80 26.05 9.13
CA ALA A 436 -20.86 26.29 10.12
C ALA A 436 -21.71 25.01 10.20
N ARG A 437 -22.17 24.65 11.41
CA ARG A 437 -23.00 23.45 11.60
C ARG A 437 -24.18 23.46 10.63
N GLY A 438 -24.43 22.33 9.96
CA GLY A 438 -25.50 22.17 8.97
C GLY A 438 -25.13 22.58 7.54
N THR A 439 -23.92 23.09 7.28
CA THR A 439 -23.50 23.47 5.91
C THR A 439 -22.75 22.37 5.15
N GLY A 440 -22.45 21.24 5.80
CA GLY A 440 -21.67 20.14 5.24
C GLY A 440 -22.33 19.50 4.03
N VAL A 441 -23.66 19.27 4.06
CA VAL A 441 -24.42 18.76 2.92
C VAL A 441 -24.20 19.66 1.70
N ARG A 442 -24.48 20.97 1.86
CA ARG A 442 -24.31 21.95 0.79
C ARG A 442 -22.87 21.97 0.27
N ARG A 443 -21.87 22.03 1.15
CA ARG A 443 -20.46 22.14 0.70
C ARG A 443 -19.89 20.87 0.07
N LEU A 444 -20.38 19.70 0.47
CA LEU A 444 -19.91 18.42 -0.06
C LEU A 444 -20.61 18.08 -1.39
N LEU A 445 -21.88 18.46 -1.55
CA LEU A 445 -22.68 18.21 -2.77
C LEU A 445 -22.51 19.32 -3.84
N PHE A 446 -22.17 20.55 -3.42
CA PHE A 446 -22.08 21.73 -4.28
C PHE A 446 -20.71 22.43 -4.14
N HIS A 447 -19.62 21.68 -4.31
CA HIS A 447 -18.26 22.24 -4.12
C HIS A 447 -17.97 23.46 -5.01
N ASP A 448 -18.65 23.58 -6.16
CA ASP A 448 -18.45 24.65 -7.14
C ASP A 448 -19.26 25.92 -6.85
N HIS A 449 -20.28 25.84 -5.99
CA HIS A 449 -21.11 26.98 -5.63
C HIS A 449 -20.49 27.76 -4.46
N THR A 450 -19.35 28.40 -4.74
CA THR A 450 -18.73 29.36 -3.80
C THR A 450 -19.46 30.71 -3.76
N THR A 451 -20.43 30.92 -4.66
CA THR A 451 -21.25 32.13 -4.69
C THR A 451 -22.30 32.13 -3.59
N THR A 452 -22.06 33.00 -2.61
CA THR A 452 -22.95 33.33 -1.50
C THR A 452 -24.30 33.83 -2.03
N GLY A 453 -25.36 33.04 -1.87
CA GLY A 453 -26.74 33.55 -1.84
C GLY A 453 -27.74 32.99 -2.85
N SER A 454 -27.33 32.23 -3.88
CA SER A 454 -28.31 31.68 -4.82
C SER A 454 -29.05 30.48 -4.23
N ALA A 455 -30.38 30.48 -4.39
CA ALA A 455 -31.21 29.29 -4.26
C ALA A 455 -30.70 28.22 -5.24
N HIS A 456 -31.03 26.95 -4.96
CA HIS A 456 -30.64 25.80 -5.78
C HIS A 456 -31.17 25.97 -7.21
N ASP A 457 -30.33 26.44 -8.13
CA ASP A 457 -30.70 26.59 -9.54
C ASP A 457 -30.38 25.31 -10.31
N ALA A 458 -31.42 24.51 -10.56
CA ALA A 458 -31.33 23.24 -11.25
C ALA A 458 -30.70 23.34 -12.65
N HIS A 459 -30.69 24.53 -13.27
CA HIS A 459 -30.15 24.71 -14.63
C HIS A 459 -28.62 24.74 -14.70
N THR A 460 -27.92 24.96 -13.58
CA THR A 460 -26.45 24.92 -13.53
C THR A 460 -25.87 23.49 -13.55
N HIS A 461 -26.73 22.46 -13.49
CA HIS A 461 -26.31 21.06 -13.35
C HIS A 461 -26.02 20.34 -14.67
N SER A 462 -26.37 20.92 -15.83
CA SER A 462 -26.33 20.24 -17.13
C SER A 462 -24.94 20.10 -17.76
N THR A 463 -23.93 20.87 -17.32
CA THR A 463 -22.62 20.93 -17.97
C THR A 463 -21.59 19.93 -17.42
N ILE A 464 -21.86 19.27 -16.29
CA ILE A 464 -20.89 18.42 -15.58
C ILE A 464 -21.10 16.91 -15.88
N THR A 465 -22.16 16.54 -16.59
CA THR A 465 -22.48 15.14 -16.90
C THR A 465 -21.49 14.48 -17.86
N HIS A 466 -20.65 15.25 -18.57
CA HIS A 466 -19.60 14.67 -19.40
C HIS A 466 -18.32 14.36 -18.60
N PRO A 467 -17.83 13.09 -18.61
CA PRO A 467 -16.58 12.70 -17.94
C PRO A 467 -15.39 13.58 -18.33
N ARG A 468 -15.33 14.02 -19.59
CA ARG A 468 -14.29 14.91 -20.11
C ARG A 468 -14.33 16.33 -19.51
N ALA A 469 -15.51 16.86 -19.19
CA ALA A 469 -15.65 18.18 -18.57
C ALA A 469 -15.14 18.16 -17.11
N THR A 470 -15.33 17.04 -16.40
CA THR A 470 -14.83 16.90 -15.03
C THR A 470 -13.30 16.87 -14.97
N SER A 471 -12.60 16.24 -15.91
CA SER A 471 -11.13 16.10 -15.81
C SER A 471 -10.35 17.38 -16.14
N GLN A 472 -10.90 18.28 -16.96
CA GLN A 472 -10.23 19.49 -17.43
C GLN A 472 -10.37 20.70 -16.47
N HIS A 473 -11.36 20.71 -15.58
CA HIS A 473 -11.67 21.87 -14.75
C HIS A 473 -10.95 21.91 -13.38
N TRP A 474 -10.28 20.82 -12.98
CA TRP A 474 -9.63 20.78 -11.67
C TRP A 474 -8.16 21.16 -11.78
N GLY A 475 -7.84 22.37 -11.29
CA GLY A 475 -6.47 22.85 -11.17
C GLY A 475 -5.57 21.87 -10.40
N PRO A 476 -4.24 22.03 -10.52
CA PRO A 476 -3.27 21.10 -9.94
C PRO A 476 -3.57 20.81 -8.47
N VAL A 477 -3.61 19.53 -8.09
CA VAL A 477 -3.84 19.07 -6.72
C VAL A 477 -2.91 19.85 -5.80
N ARG A 478 -3.49 20.74 -4.99
CA ARG A 478 -2.69 21.63 -4.13
C ARG A 478 -1.80 20.79 -3.22
N LYS A 479 -0.49 21.08 -3.19
CA LYS A 479 0.46 20.47 -2.25
C LYS A 479 -0.10 20.60 -0.83
N GLY A 480 -0.38 19.47 -0.18
CA GLY A 480 -1.09 19.40 1.11
C GLY A 480 -2.53 18.89 1.03
N SER A 481 -2.90 18.15 -0.01
CA SER A 481 -4.20 17.46 -0.14
C SER A 481 -4.49 16.52 1.02
N THR A 482 -5.76 16.19 1.21
CA THR A 482 -6.33 15.35 2.29
C THR A 482 -5.89 13.89 2.30
N GLY A 483 -5.04 13.51 1.35
CA GLY A 483 -4.55 12.15 1.10
C GLY A 483 -5.65 11.29 0.45
N TRP A 484 -5.23 10.36 -0.40
CA TRP A 484 -6.14 9.58 -1.25
C TRP A 484 -7.19 8.82 -0.44
N MET A 485 -6.81 8.19 0.68
CA MET A 485 -7.72 7.36 1.48
C MET A 485 -8.86 8.17 2.11
N THR A 486 -8.66 9.45 2.41
CA THR A 486 -9.72 10.35 2.90
C THR A 486 -10.76 10.58 1.81
N HIS A 487 -10.31 10.85 0.58
CA HIS A 487 -11.18 11.05 -0.57
C HIS A 487 -11.90 9.76 -0.95
N TYR A 488 -11.19 8.65 -0.99
CA TYR A 488 -11.76 7.33 -1.23
C TYR A 488 -12.88 6.99 -0.22
N ASN A 489 -12.63 7.15 1.08
CA ASN A 489 -13.66 6.92 2.10
C ASN A 489 -14.84 7.89 1.96
N ALA A 490 -14.60 9.13 1.53
CA ALA A 490 -15.67 10.10 1.28
C ALA A 490 -16.55 9.68 0.11
N ALA A 491 -15.97 9.11 -0.95
CA ALA A 491 -16.72 8.53 -2.05
C ALA A 491 -17.60 7.36 -1.58
N CYS A 492 -17.04 6.44 -0.78
CA CYS A 492 -17.78 5.33 -0.19
C CYS A 492 -18.93 5.81 0.71
N PHE A 493 -18.69 6.88 1.49
CA PHE A 493 -19.72 7.52 2.31
C PHE A 493 -20.87 8.09 1.45
N LEU A 494 -20.52 8.80 0.38
CA LEU A 494 -21.50 9.43 -0.53
C LEU A 494 -22.30 8.37 -1.32
N ALA A 495 -21.64 7.31 -1.79
CA ALA A 495 -22.31 6.17 -2.43
C ALA A 495 -23.29 5.48 -1.46
N LEU A 496 -22.91 5.31 -0.19
CA LEU A 496 -23.83 4.81 0.84
C LEU A 496 -25.00 5.79 1.06
N ALA A 497 -24.76 7.10 1.06
CA ALA A 497 -25.79 8.11 1.28
C ALA A 497 -26.89 8.11 0.23
N MET A 498 -26.62 7.62 -0.99
CA MET A 498 -27.63 7.44 -2.04
C MET A 498 -28.73 6.42 -1.66
N THR A 499 -28.49 5.56 -0.66
CA THR A 499 -29.45 4.56 -0.15
C THR A 499 -30.38 5.07 0.95
N LEU A 500 -30.21 6.31 1.41
CA LEU A 500 -31.00 6.84 2.52
C LEU A 500 -32.51 6.83 2.20
N PRO A 501 -33.36 6.47 3.19
CA PRO A 501 -34.80 6.52 3.02
C PRO A 501 -35.30 7.98 3.04
N ASP A 502 -36.50 8.23 2.51
CA ASP A 502 -36.99 9.59 2.24
C ASP A 502 -37.13 10.44 3.51
N GLU A 503 -37.44 9.80 4.63
CA GLU A 503 -37.61 10.46 5.93
C GLU A 503 -36.29 11.02 6.47
N CYS A 504 -35.15 10.45 6.03
CA CYS A 504 -33.82 10.88 6.41
C CYS A 504 -33.25 11.97 5.50
N LEU A 505 -33.90 12.26 4.36
CA LEU A 505 -33.40 13.25 3.41
C LEU A 505 -33.51 14.67 4.00
N PRO A 506 -32.49 15.53 3.82
CA PRO A 506 -32.59 16.92 4.25
C PRO A 506 -33.77 17.64 3.58
N ALA A 507 -34.43 18.53 4.31
CA ALA A 507 -35.57 19.30 3.80
C ALA A 507 -35.24 19.98 2.45
N GLY A 508 -36.14 19.85 1.48
CA GLY A 508 -36.00 20.42 0.13
C GLY A 508 -35.31 19.51 -0.90
N TYR A 509 -34.79 18.35 -0.50
CA TYR A 509 -34.27 17.37 -1.45
C TYR A 509 -35.34 16.38 -1.90
N SER A 510 -35.51 16.23 -3.21
CA SER A 510 -36.14 15.04 -3.77
C SER A 510 -35.14 13.87 -3.76
N ARG A 511 -35.64 12.62 -3.69
CA ARG A 511 -34.78 11.42 -3.77
C ARG A 511 -33.89 11.42 -5.01
N VAL A 512 -34.45 11.79 -6.16
CA VAL A 512 -33.73 11.81 -7.43
C VAL A 512 -32.59 12.82 -7.39
N HIS A 513 -32.85 14.07 -6.95
CA HIS A 513 -31.80 15.09 -6.84
C HIS A 513 -30.73 14.71 -5.82
N TRP A 514 -31.13 14.14 -4.68
CA TRP A 514 -30.20 13.66 -3.66
C TRP A 514 -29.24 12.60 -4.20
N GLN A 515 -29.77 11.59 -4.90
CA GLN A 515 -28.97 10.52 -5.48
C GLN A 515 -28.02 11.05 -6.56
N GLN A 516 -28.49 11.94 -7.42
CA GLN A 516 -27.68 12.57 -8.47
C GLN A 516 -26.53 13.41 -7.88
N ASP A 517 -26.79 14.24 -6.88
CA ASP A 517 -25.77 15.06 -6.24
C ASP A 517 -24.75 14.20 -5.47
N CYS A 518 -25.20 13.18 -4.73
CA CYS A 518 -24.31 12.26 -4.03
C CYS A 518 -23.41 11.49 -5.01
N ASN A 519 -23.98 11.00 -6.11
CA ASN A 519 -23.25 10.32 -7.19
C ASN A 519 -22.15 11.23 -7.76
N ARG A 520 -22.51 12.43 -8.22
CA ARG A 520 -21.55 13.40 -8.77
C ARG A 520 -20.42 13.70 -7.78
N SER A 521 -20.75 13.94 -6.52
CA SER A 521 -19.75 14.20 -5.49
C SER A 521 -18.89 12.98 -5.19
N ALA A 522 -19.44 11.76 -5.22
CA ALA A 522 -18.68 10.53 -5.01
C ALA A 522 -17.63 10.34 -6.11
N LEU A 523 -18.01 10.51 -7.39
CA LEU A 523 -17.09 10.43 -8.53
C LEU A 523 -15.97 11.47 -8.44
N ASN A 524 -16.29 12.72 -8.05
CA ASN A 524 -15.28 13.75 -7.82
C ASN A 524 -14.29 13.35 -6.72
N GLN A 525 -14.76 12.75 -5.62
CA GLN A 525 -13.84 12.26 -4.59
C GLN A 525 -12.98 11.07 -5.08
N LEU A 526 -13.52 10.16 -5.89
CA LEU A 526 -12.72 9.07 -6.47
C LEU A 526 -11.64 9.58 -7.42
N ASP A 527 -11.97 10.52 -8.30
CA ASP A 527 -11.01 11.16 -9.20
C ASP A 527 -9.88 11.85 -8.40
N ARG A 528 -10.20 12.59 -7.33
CA ARG A 528 -9.20 13.18 -6.43
C ARG A 528 -8.34 12.13 -5.72
N SER A 529 -8.92 10.99 -5.36
CA SER A 529 -8.19 9.88 -4.77
C SER A 529 -7.15 9.33 -5.76
N LEU A 530 -7.57 9.03 -6.99
CA LEU A 530 -6.72 8.47 -8.05
C LEU A 530 -5.61 9.44 -8.50
N ARG A 531 -5.88 10.75 -8.56
CA ARG A 531 -4.88 11.78 -8.92
C ARG A 531 -3.86 12.07 -7.83
N THR A 532 -4.05 11.56 -6.62
CA THR A 532 -3.08 11.78 -5.55
C THR A 532 -1.80 10.97 -5.87
N PRO A 533 -0.61 11.58 -5.95
CA PRO A 533 0.62 10.88 -6.40
C PRO A 533 1.01 9.67 -5.55
N ASP A 534 0.61 9.67 -4.28
CA ASP A 534 0.89 8.58 -3.33
C ASP A 534 -0.28 7.57 -3.24
N SER A 535 -1.22 7.59 -4.20
CA SER A 535 -2.34 6.66 -4.25
C SER A 535 -1.85 5.25 -4.53
N THR A 536 -2.16 4.33 -3.63
CA THR A 536 -1.96 2.89 -3.84
C THR A 536 -3.26 2.20 -4.26
N LEU A 537 -4.25 2.99 -4.68
CA LEU A 537 -5.57 2.53 -5.08
C LEU A 537 -5.49 2.00 -6.52
N THR A 538 -5.82 0.73 -6.71
CA THR A 538 -5.91 0.12 -8.04
C THR A 538 -7.35 0.21 -8.57
N GLY A 539 -7.52 0.24 -9.89
CA GLY A 539 -8.84 0.18 -10.53
C GLY A 539 -9.64 -1.04 -10.07
N ASP A 540 -8.99 -2.20 -9.97
CA ASP A 540 -9.62 -3.44 -9.50
C ASP A 540 -10.24 -3.32 -8.12
N TRP A 541 -9.53 -2.69 -7.18
CA TRP A 541 -10.04 -2.56 -5.83
C TRP A 541 -11.23 -1.59 -5.77
N ILE A 542 -11.27 -0.58 -6.64
CA ILE A 542 -12.42 0.33 -6.80
C ILE A 542 -13.62 -0.40 -7.40
N ALA A 543 -13.40 -1.19 -8.45
CA ALA A 543 -14.43 -1.90 -9.19
C ALA A 543 -15.19 -2.92 -8.31
N HIS A 544 -14.48 -3.60 -7.42
CA HIS A 544 -15.02 -4.66 -6.57
C HIS A 544 -15.40 -4.19 -5.17
N ASP A 545 -15.35 -2.88 -4.91
CA ASP A 545 -15.73 -2.39 -3.61
C ASP A 545 -17.25 -2.41 -3.44
N PRO A 546 -17.80 -3.20 -2.50
CA PRO A 546 -19.25 -3.24 -2.28
C PRO A 546 -19.81 -1.89 -1.82
N ASP A 547 -18.94 -1.00 -1.36
CA ASP A 547 -19.29 0.34 -0.93
C ASP A 547 -19.61 1.26 -2.11
N LEU A 548 -19.19 0.89 -3.32
CA LEU A 548 -19.35 1.63 -4.55
C LEU A 548 -20.33 0.96 -5.53
N ASP A 549 -20.86 -0.24 -5.24
CA ASP A 549 -21.86 -0.95 -6.09
C ASP A 549 -22.98 -0.03 -6.60
N LEU A 550 -23.56 0.77 -5.70
CA LEU A 550 -24.67 1.64 -6.04
C LEU A 550 -24.22 2.78 -6.97
N LEU A 551 -22.99 3.26 -6.79
CA LEU A 551 -22.40 4.25 -7.69
C LEU A 551 -22.29 3.68 -9.10
N TRP A 552 -21.83 2.43 -9.22
CA TRP A 552 -21.67 1.71 -10.49
C TRP A 552 -22.98 1.37 -11.17
N SER A 553 -24.07 1.21 -10.42
CA SER A 553 -25.40 1.00 -10.99
C SER A 553 -25.99 2.24 -11.67
N THR A 554 -25.38 3.42 -11.48
CA THR A 554 -25.83 4.65 -12.14
C THR A 554 -25.15 4.84 -13.49
N GLU A 555 -25.86 5.47 -14.43
CA GLU A 555 -25.32 5.80 -15.75
C GLU A 555 -24.02 6.62 -15.66
N SER A 556 -23.98 7.66 -14.82
CA SER A 556 -22.77 8.48 -14.65
C SER A 556 -21.60 7.72 -14.02
N GLY A 557 -21.88 6.79 -13.08
CA GLY A 557 -20.84 5.97 -12.47
C GLY A 557 -20.25 4.96 -13.44
N ALA A 558 -21.09 4.29 -14.23
CA ALA A 558 -20.66 3.39 -15.30
C ALA A 558 -19.82 4.14 -16.35
N ALA A 559 -20.29 5.29 -16.83
CA ALA A 559 -19.55 6.11 -17.81
C ALA A 559 -18.22 6.64 -17.26
N TRP A 560 -18.15 6.98 -15.97
CA TRP A 560 -16.91 7.39 -15.34
C TRP A 560 -15.91 6.23 -15.22
N ALA A 561 -16.37 5.04 -14.85
CA ALA A 561 -15.50 3.87 -14.75
C ALA A 561 -14.97 3.44 -16.12
N GLU A 562 -15.81 3.45 -17.15
CA GLU A 562 -15.39 3.24 -18.54
C GLU A 562 -14.31 4.26 -18.95
N PHE A 563 -14.52 5.55 -18.66
CA PHE A 563 -13.54 6.61 -18.93
C PHE A 563 -12.20 6.38 -18.21
N MET A 564 -12.23 5.84 -16.99
CA MET A 564 -11.04 5.54 -16.19
C MET A 564 -10.44 4.16 -16.51
N ASN A 565 -10.99 3.42 -17.47
CA ASN A 565 -10.64 2.04 -17.79
C ASN A 565 -10.71 1.12 -16.55
N ILE A 566 -11.81 1.23 -15.81
CA ILE A 566 -12.11 0.43 -14.62
C ILE A 566 -13.24 -0.55 -14.96
N ASP A 567 -12.91 -1.84 -14.96
CA ASP A 567 -13.87 -2.90 -15.27
C ASP A 567 -14.81 -3.17 -14.09
N ILE A 568 -15.93 -2.46 -14.07
CA ILE A 568 -17.03 -2.75 -13.15
C ILE A 568 -17.57 -4.15 -13.48
N PRO A 569 -17.76 -5.04 -12.48
CA PRO A 569 -18.49 -6.28 -12.68
C PRO A 569 -19.88 -5.94 -13.25
N THR A 570 -20.14 -6.32 -14.50
CA THR A 570 -21.51 -6.25 -15.03
C THR A 570 -22.38 -7.01 -14.04
N ALA A 571 -23.43 -6.34 -13.53
CA ALA A 571 -24.33 -6.96 -12.57
C ALA A 571 -24.70 -8.31 -13.15
N SER A 572 -24.30 -9.41 -12.47
CA SER A 572 -24.56 -10.75 -12.97
C SER A 572 -26.05 -10.78 -13.33
N PRO A 573 -26.40 -11.18 -14.56
CA PRO A 573 -27.79 -11.15 -15.00
C PRO A 573 -28.60 -11.80 -13.90
N SER A 574 -29.59 -11.07 -13.39
CA SER A 574 -30.44 -11.53 -12.28
C SER A 574 -30.73 -13.01 -12.53
N PRO A 575 -30.41 -13.92 -11.57
CA PRO A 575 -30.56 -15.35 -11.81
C PRO A 575 -31.95 -15.56 -12.42
N PRO A 576 -32.05 -16.34 -13.53
CA PRO A 576 -33.32 -16.51 -14.22
C PRO A 576 -34.38 -16.83 -13.16
N PRO A 577 -35.56 -16.18 -13.23
CA PRO A 577 -36.57 -16.32 -12.19
C PRO A 577 -36.72 -17.82 -11.90
N LEU A 578 -36.54 -18.20 -10.63
CA LEU A 578 -36.68 -19.60 -10.22
C LEU A 578 -37.93 -20.13 -10.90
N PRO A 579 -37.85 -21.26 -11.63
CA PRO A 579 -39.01 -21.81 -12.32
C PRO A 579 -40.15 -21.82 -11.32
N ALA A 580 -41.29 -21.24 -11.71
CA ALA A 580 -42.45 -21.12 -10.84
C ALA A 580 -42.62 -22.48 -10.14
N PRO A 581 -42.76 -22.51 -8.80
CA PRO A 581 -42.85 -23.77 -8.07
C PRO A 581 -43.86 -24.64 -8.80
N ALA A 582 -43.44 -25.85 -9.18
CA ALA A 582 -44.30 -26.77 -9.91
C ALA A 582 -45.65 -26.80 -9.17
N PRO A 583 -46.77 -26.62 -9.90
CA PRO A 583 -48.08 -26.61 -9.26
C PRO A 583 -48.14 -27.82 -8.34
N PRO A 584 -48.63 -27.65 -7.10
CA PRO A 584 -48.76 -28.78 -6.18
C PRO A 584 -49.44 -29.91 -6.94
N PRO A 585 -48.94 -31.16 -6.85
CA PRO A 585 -49.54 -32.28 -7.55
C PRO A 585 -51.04 -32.27 -7.23
N PRO A 586 -51.92 -32.42 -8.25
CA PRO A 586 -53.36 -32.35 -8.06
C PRO A 586 -53.73 -33.28 -6.91
N ASP A 587 -54.44 -32.74 -5.91
CA ASP A 587 -54.79 -33.42 -4.67
C ASP A 587 -55.06 -34.89 -4.94
N GLY A 588 -54.12 -35.71 -4.45
CA GLY A 588 -54.22 -37.15 -4.54
C GLY A 588 -55.58 -37.54 -4.00
N ARG A 589 -56.36 -38.20 -4.85
CA ARG A 589 -57.64 -38.82 -4.49
C ARG A 589 -57.52 -39.43 -3.09
N PRO A 590 -58.54 -39.26 -2.22
CA PRO A 590 -58.51 -39.86 -0.90
C PRO A 590 -58.16 -41.33 -1.03
N ARG A 591 -57.08 -41.77 -0.36
CA ARG A 591 -56.75 -43.18 -0.21
C ARG A 591 -57.98 -43.84 0.40
N VAL A 592 -58.70 -44.63 -0.40
CA VAL A 592 -59.72 -45.55 0.08
C VAL A 592 -58.99 -46.59 0.93
N PRO A 593 -59.32 -46.74 2.23
CA PRO A 593 -58.82 -47.84 3.02
C PRO A 593 -59.64 -49.09 2.68
N GLY A 594 -59.00 -50.10 2.08
CA GLY A 594 -59.56 -51.45 1.98
C GLY A 594 -59.20 -52.19 0.69
N HIS A 595 -58.16 -53.04 0.74
CA HIS A 595 -58.27 -54.49 0.78
C HIS A 595 -56.90 -55.17 0.91
#